data_AF-A0A7S3SQQ3-F1
#
_entry.id   AF-A0A7S3SQQ3-F1
#
_cell.length_a   1.000
_cell.length_b   1.000
_cell.length_c   1.000
_cell.angle_alpha   90.00
_cell.angle_beta   90.00
_cell.angle_gamma   90.00
#
_symmetry.space_group_name_H-M   'P 1'
#
loop_
_entity.id
_entity.type
_entity.pdbx_description
1 polymer ?
#
loop_
_entity_poly.entity_id
_entity_poly.type
_entity_poly.pdbx_seq_one_letter_code
_entity_poly.pdbx_strand_id
1 'polypeptide(L)'
;AGGGAGGGAGGEEGVEVHAIYEPRQSCSSDEALIEVDQAEKARLDAIAGMLGLVQVGVMLAHPAREYAFSVNEILLAATLHAEALRKDPEKGKLFVTMKARPVLSGEEIDGVATMEAYQLTDQALALCGREGGPAFTQSKSDCRVAKVAKDCCFIIDKKESKKSTMEPFVARVFDIARPFKSPLQVGGFPIANRPTEVQNVGTMGLYLRQRKQRGEPFLQTVSDLHLLLFLGSNLLDMAVDMPVLCSKIAEGKAAELEGFQMMINCYAGID
;
A
#
# COMPACT_ATOMS: atom_id res chain seq x y z
N ALA A 1 -10.93 -0.60 -0.39
CA ALA A 1 -9.80 -0.44 0.53
C ALA A 1 -8.55 -0.09 -0.26
N GLY A 2 -8.10 1.16 -0.18
CA GLY A 2 -6.81 1.62 -0.73
C GLY A 2 -5.70 1.18 0.20
N GLY A 3 -4.59 0.58 -0.28
CA GLY A 3 -3.48 0.20 0.59
C GLY A 3 -2.12 0.29 -0.09
N GLY A 4 -1.14 0.89 0.60
CA GLY A 4 0.22 1.12 0.09
C GLY A 4 1.07 -0.14 0.21
N ALA A 5 1.64 -0.60 -0.91
CA ALA A 5 2.54 -1.75 -0.96
C ALA A 5 3.98 -1.30 -0.62
N GLY A 6 4.75 -2.07 0.16
CA GLY A 6 6.16 -1.76 0.51
C GLY A 6 7.17 -2.81 0.00
N GLY A 7 8.25 -2.41 -0.70
CA GLY A 7 9.20 -3.31 -1.41
C GLY A 7 10.67 -2.89 -1.39
N GLY A 8 11.60 -3.81 -1.11
CA GLY A 8 13.06 -3.62 -1.17
C GLY A 8 13.68 -4.11 -2.49
N ALA A 9 14.79 -3.50 -2.93
CA ALA A 9 15.38 -3.74 -4.26
C ALA A 9 16.51 -4.80 -4.23
N GLY A 10 16.32 -5.90 -4.97
CA GLY A 10 17.37 -6.89 -5.23
C GLY A 10 17.13 -7.70 -6.50
N GLY A 11 17.84 -7.35 -7.58
CA GLY A 11 18.14 -8.21 -8.74
C GLY A 11 17.01 -8.44 -9.76
N GLU A 12 17.15 -7.87 -10.96
CA GLU A 12 16.28 -8.07 -12.14
C GLU A 12 14.83 -7.59 -11.99
N GLU A 13 14.70 -6.25 -12.12
CA GLU A 13 13.50 -5.40 -12.31
C GLU A 13 12.14 -6.02 -11.93
N GLY A 14 11.76 -5.81 -10.67
CA GLY A 14 10.44 -6.17 -10.17
C GLY A 14 10.12 -5.48 -8.85
N VAL A 15 8.87 -5.65 -8.42
CA VAL A 15 8.39 -5.15 -7.14
C VAL A 15 8.04 -6.33 -6.25
N GLU A 16 8.69 -6.42 -5.09
CA GLU A 16 8.31 -7.32 -4.01
C GLU A 16 7.40 -6.58 -3.03
N VAL A 17 6.30 -7.20 -2.59
CA VAL A 17 5.36 -6.57 -1.65
C VAL A 17 5.46 -7.26 -0.29
N HIS A 18 6.15 -6.64 0.67
CA HIS A 18 6.37 -7.19 2.01
C HIS A 18 5.19 -7.01 2.96
N ALA A 19 4.40 -5.95 2.76
CA ALA A 19 3.23 -5.62 3.58
C ALA A 19 2.28 -4.70 2.82
N ILE A 20 1.02 -4.66 3.27
CA ILE A 20 -0.01 -3.74 2.81
C ILE A 20 -0.48 -2.93 4.03
N TYR A 21 -0.38 -1.61 3.95
CA TYR A 21 -0.95 -0.72 4.95
C TYR A 21 -2.25 -0.11 4.45
N GLU A 22 -3.31 -0.15 5.28
CA GLU A 22 -4.61 0.47 5.02
C GLU A 22 -4.68 1.84 5.73
N PRO A 23 -4.66 2.98 5.02
CA PRO A 23 -4.98 4.28 5.62
C PRO A 23 -6.40 4.31 6.19
N ARG A 24 -6.62 5.26 7.09
CA ARG A 24 -7.97 5.66 7.53
C ARG A 24 -8.82 5.96 6.32
N GLN A 25 -9.96 5.31 6.26
CA GLN A 25 -10.86 5.43 5.13
C GLN A 25 -12.30 5.17 5.53
N SER A 26 -13.20 5.95 4.95
CA SER A 26 -14.63 5.76 5.02
C SER A 26 -15.12 5.18 3.69
N CYS A 27 -15.60 3.93 3.72
CA CYS A 27 -16.06 3.23 2.52
C CYS A 27 -17.59 3.08 2.51
N SER A 28 -18.19 3.29 1.35
CA SER A 28 -19.58 2.90 1.02
C SER A 28 -19.57 1.85 -0.11
N SER A 29 -20.75 1.50 -0.63
CA SER A 29 -20.88 0.65 -1.82
C SER A 29 -20.23 1.26 -3.07
N ASP A 30 -20.18 2.59 -3.14
CA ASP A 30 -19.90 3.32 -4.38
C ASP A 30 -18.65 4.21 -4.28
N GLU A 31 -18.24 4.56 -3.06
CA GLU A 31 -17.14 5.50 -2.82
C GLU A 31 -16.24 5.05 -1.68
N ALA A 32 -14.95 5.40 -1.78
CA ALA A 32 -14.00 5.30 -0.69
C ALA A 32 -13.32 6.65 -0.51
N LEU A 33 -13.44 7.22 0.67
CA LEU A 33 -12.81 8.48 1.05
C LEU A 33 -11.62 8.18 1.93
N ILE A 34 -10.43 8.59 1.50
CA ILE A 34 -9.20 8.45 2.28
C ILE A 34 -9.09 9.65 3.20
N GLU A 35 -8.97 9.38 4.50
CA GLU A 35 -8.76 10.39 5.52
C GLU A 35 -7.24 10.55 5.74
N VAL A 36 -6.73 11.73 5.41
CA VAL A 36 -5.29 11.99 5.45
C VAL A 36 -4.86 12.35 6.87
N ASP A 37 -4.23 11.39 7.55
CA ASP A 37 -3.49 11.61 8.79
C ASP A 37 -1.99 11.73 8.49
N GLN A 38 -1.48 12.96 8.59
CA GLN A 38 -0.07 13.26 8.30
C GLN A 38 0.88 12.65 9.35
N ALA A 39 0.47 12.55 10.60
CA ALA A 39 1.31 11.99 11.66
C ALA A 39 1.42 10.47 11.53
N GLU A 40 0.30 9.80 11.23
CA GLU A 40 0.27 8.36 10.96
C GLU A 40 1.08 8.03 9.70
N LYS A 41 0.92 8.80 8.62
CA LYS A 41 1.71 8.64 7.40
C LYS A 41 3.21 8.87 7.63
N ALA A 42 3.59 9.90 8.37
CA ALA A 42 5.01 10.16 8.68
C ALA A 42 5.62 9.00 9.49
N ARG A 43 4.87 8.42 10.42
CA ARG A 43 5.31 7.25 11.19
C ARG A 43 5.48 6.02 10.31
N LEU A 44 4.51 5.75 9.43
CA LEU A 44 4.61 4.67 8.45
C LEU A 44 5.84 4.83 7.56
N ASP A 45 6.04 6.02 6.98
CA ASP A 45 7.19 6.32 6.12
C ASP A 45 8.51 6.12 6.89
N ALA A 46 8.57 6.54 8.15
CA ALA A 46 9.75 6.36 9.01
C ALA A 46 10.03 4.87 9.32
N ILE A 47 9.03 4.10 9.75
CA ILE A 47 9.19 2.66 10.06
C ILE A 47 9.56 1.88 8.80
N ALA A 48 8.89 2.14 7.66
CA ALA A 48 9.24 1.54 6.39
C ALA A 48 10.70 1.83 6.02
N GLY A 49 11.14 3.07 6.14
CA GLY A 49 12.53 3.47 5.91
C GLY A 49 13.53 2.76 6.83
N MET A 50 13.22 2.62 8.12
CA MET A 50 14.07 1.88 9.08
C MET A 50 14.16 0.38 8.76
N LEU A 51 13.14 -0.19 8.13
CA LEU A 51 13.13 -1.57 7.63
C LEU A 51 13.80 -1.73 6.25
N GLY A 52 14.26 -0.64 5.63
CA GLY A 52 14.79 -0.65 4.26
C GLY A 52 13.71 -0.79 3.18
N LEU A 53 12.45 -0.54 3.51
CA LEU A 53 11.30 -0.63 2.62
C LEU A 53 10.92 0.74 2.07
N VAL A 54 10.34 0.77 0.87
CA VAL A 54 9.74 1.97 0.28
C VAL A 54 8.34 1.66 -0.21
N GLN A 55 7.47 2.67 -0.32
CA GLN A 55 6.17 2.49 -0.96
C GLN A 55 6.35 2.22 -2.46
N VAL A 56 5.90 1.06 -2.91
CA VAL A 56 6.01 0.55 -4.28
C VAL A 56 4.67 0.50 -5.01
N GLY A 57 3.56 0.85 -4.36
CA GLY A 57 2.28 0.86 -5.06
C GLY A 57 1.07 1.27 -4.22
N VAL A 58 -0.09 1.16 -4.87
CA VAL A 58 -1.41 1.26 -4.25
C VAL A 58 -2.31 0.13 -4.77
N MET A 59 -3.03 -0.52 -3.87
CA MET A 59 -4.07 -1.49 -4.24
C MET A 59 -5.45 -0.90 -4.03
N LEU A 60 -6.32 -1.03 -5.01
CA LEU A 60 -7.70 -0.59 -4.99
C LEU A 60 -8.63 -1.79 -5.14
N ALA A 61 -9.39 -2.08 -4.07
CA ALA A 61 -10.41 -3.12 -4.09
C ALA A 61 -11.74 -2.55 -4.59
N HIS A 62 -12.36 -3.25 -5.54
CA HIS A 62 -13.60 -2.84 -6.20
C HIS A 62 -14.71 -3.88 -6.04
N PRO A 63 -15.98 -3.46 -6.10
CA PRO A 63 -17.08 -4.38 -6.38
C PRO A 63 -16.93 -5.00 -7.78
N ALA A 64 -17.78 -5.96 -8.09
CA ALA A 64 -17.89 -6.59 -9.40
C ALA A 64 -18.04 -5.52 -10.52
N ARG A 65 -17.01 -5.36 -11.35
CA ARG A 65 -17.01 -4.43 -12.50
C ARG A 65 -15.97 -4.83 -13.55
N GLU A 66 -16.23 -4.49 -14.81
CA GLU A 66 -15.38 -4.86 -15.95
C GLU A 66 -14.23 -3.88 -16.21
N TYR A 67 -14.44 -2.57 -16.06
CA TYR A 67 -13.40 -1.58 -16.34
C TYR A 67 -12.25 -1.62 -15.32
N ALA A 68 -11.04 -1.25 -15.76
CA ALA A 68 -9.85 -1.24 -14.91
C ALA A 68 -9.97 -0.17 -13.81
N PHE A 69 -9.92 1.10 -14.22
CA PHE A 69 -9.94 2.24 -13.30
C PHE A 69 -10.90 3.35 -13.75
N SER A 70 -11.47 4.05 -12.78
CA SER A 70 -12.10 5.34 -13.02
C SER A 70 -11.05 6.45 -13.18
N VAL A 71 -11.44 7.60 -13.71
CA VAL A 71 -10.55 8.77 -13.85
C VAL A 71 -10.05 9.24 -12.48
N ASN A 72 -10.90 9.23 -11.45
CA ASN A 72 -10.48 9.62 -10.10
C ASN A 72 -9.45 8.65 -9.51
N GLU A 73 -9.57 7.35 -9.77
CA GLU A 73 -8.59 6.35 -9.35
C GLU A 73 -7.25 6.54 -10.08
N ILE A 74 -7.28 6.91 -11.36
CA ILE A 74 -6.06 7.27 -12.12
C ILE A 74 -5.40 8.52 -11.55
N LEU A 75 -6.18 9.54 -11.17
CA LEU A 75 -5.65 10.75 -10.52
C LEU A 75 -5.00 10.43 -9.16
N LEU A 76 -5.64 9.57 -8.36
CA LEU A 76 -5.08 9.10 -7.08
C LEU A 76 -3.77 8.33 -7.31
N ALA A 77 -3.78 7.34 -8.19
CA ALA A 77 -2.61 6.54 -8.53
C ALA A 77 -1.46 7.42 -9.06
N ALA A 78 -1.76 8.40 -9.92
CA ALA A 78 -0.76 9.33 -10.44
C ALA A 78 -0.16 10.23 -9.36
N THR A 79 -0.98 10.67 -8.40
CA THR A 79 -0.52 11.48 -7.26
C THR A 79 0.47 10.69 -6.40
N LEU A 80 0.13 9.43 -6.09
CA LEU A 80 0.98 8.55 -5.29
C LEU A 80 2.26 8.14 -6.05
N HIS A 81 2.15 7.85 -7.35
CA HIS A 81 3.31 7.56 -8.20
C HIS A 81 4.24 8.78 -8.27
N ALA A 82 3.72 9.99 -8.45
CA ALA A 82 4.53 11.21 -8.43
C ALA A 82 5.20 11.46 -7.06
N GLU A 83 4.55 11.09 -5.95
CA GLU A 83 5.19 11.11 -4.63
C GLU A 83 6.36 10.11 -4.56
N ALA A 84 6.16 8.89 -5.04
CA ALA A 84 7.21 7.87 -5.08
C ALA A 84 8.41 8.32 -5.92
N LEU A 85 8.18 8.88 -7.12
CA LEU A 85 9.23 9.43 -7.98
C LEU A 85 10.00 10.59 -7.34
N ARG A 86 9.32 11.45 -6.56
CA ARG A 86 10.00 12.54 -5.84
C ARG A 86 10.87 12.03 -4.69
N LYS A 87 10.44 10.95 -4.02
CA LYS A 87 11.18 10.33 -2.90
C LYS A 87 12.39 9.55 -3.40
N ASP A 88 12.21 8.75 -4.46
CA ASP A 88 13.26 7.93 -5.07
C ASP A 88 12.98 7.82 -6.58
N PRO A 89 13.66 8.59 -7.44
CA PRO A 89 13.39 8.57 -8.88
C PRO A 89 13.63 7.22 -9.55
N GLU A 90 14.53 6.39 -9.03
CA GLU A 90 14.84 5.09 -9.63
C GLU A 90 13.82 4.04 -9.19
N LYS A 91 13.55 3.92 -7.89
CA LYS A 91 12.53 2.97 -7.40
C LYS A 91 11.10 3.42 -7.72
N GLY A 92 10.86 4.72 -7.76
CA GLY A 92 9.55 5.30 -8.04
C GLY A 92 9.02 4.95 -9.43
N LYS A 93 9.90 4.73 -10.43
CA LYS A 93 9.52 4.24 -11.77
C LYS A 93 8.84 2.87 -11.73
N LEU A 94 9.06 2.09 -10.68
CA LEU A 94 8.46 0.78 -10.49
C LEU A 94 7.12 0.85 -9.75
N PHE A 95 6.57 2.04 -9.47
CA PHE A 95 5.32 2.16 -8.73
C PHE A 95 4.15 1.49 -9.48
N VAL A 96 3.48 0.54 -8.82
CA VAL A 96 2.35 -0.22 -9.38
C VAL A 96 1.01 0.19 -8.79
N THR A 97 -0.04 0.13 -9.60
CA THR A 97 -1.44 0.25 -9.19
C THR A 97 -2.12 -1.09 -9.36
N MET A 98 -2.55 -1.70 -8.27
CA MET A 98 -3.23 -2.98 -8.28
C MET A 98 -4.74 -2.81 -8.21
N LYS A 99 -5.45 -3.56 -9.04
CA LYS A 99 -6.90 -3.74 -8.98
C LYS A 99 -7.19 -5.09 -8.34
N ALA A 100 -8.04 -5.11 -7.31
CA ALA A 100 -8.63 -6.33 -6.77
C ALA A 100 -10.15 -6.29 -6.96
N ARG A 101 -10.77 -7.36 -7.45
CA ARG A 101 -12.24 -7.46 -7.58
C ARG A 101 -12.70 -8.91 -7.43
N PRO A 102 -13.97 -9.17 -7.11
CA PRO A 102 -14.54 -10.51 -7.23
C PRO A 102 -14.43 -11.06 -8.65
N VAL A 103 -14.31 -12.38 -8.77
CA VAL A 103 -14.52 -13.09 -10.04
C VAL A 103 -15.99 -12.92 -10.44
N LEU A 104 -16.24 -12.51 -11.67
CA LEU A 104 -17.59 -12.27 -12.18
C LEU A 104 -18.25 -13.60 -12.57
N SER A 105 -19.58 -13.66 -12.46
CA SER A 105 -20.34 -14.79 -12.98
C SER A 105 -20.12 -14.92 -14.48
N GLY A 106 -19.64 -16.08 -14.94
CA GLY A 106 -19.31 -16.35 -16.33
C GLY A 106 -17.84 -16.18 -16.70
N GLU A 107 -16.98 -15.73 -15.78
CA GLU A 107 -15.53 -15.82 -15.97
C GLU A 107 -15.02 -17.23 -15.60
N GLU A 108 -14.27 -17.84 -16.51
CA GLU A 108 -13.60 -19.14 -16.28
C GLU A 108 -12.29 -18.94 -15.49
N ILE A 109 -12.39 -18.36 -14.30
CA ILE A 109 -11.25 -18.10 -13.40
C ILE A 109 -11.46 -18.90 -12.12
N ASP A 110 -10.47 -19.72 -11.76
CA ASP A 110 -10.45 -20.41 -10.48
C ASP A 110 -10.15 -19.41 -9.34
N GLY A 111 -10.98 -19.41 -8.29
CA GLY A 111 -10.88 -18.50 -7.16
C GLY A 111 -12.09 -17.58 -6.96
N VAL A 112 -12.04 -16.76 -5.91
CA VAL A 112 -13.14 -15.84 -5.52
C VAL A 112 -12.87 -14.38 -5.90
N ALA A 113 -11.62 -14.05 -6.23
CA ALA A 113 -11.19 -12.71 -6.60
C ALA A 113 -10.07 -12.76 -7.64
N THR A 114 -10.02 -11.72 -8.48
CA THR A 114 -8.90 -11.45 -9.38
C THR A 114 -8.08 -10.28 -8.84
N MET A 115 -6.77 -10.37 -9.04
CA MET A 115 -5.83 -9.29 -8.77
C MET A 115 -5.04 -9.01 -10.04
N GLU A 116 -4.96 -7.74 -10.42
CA GLU A 116 -4.30 -7.31 -11.64
C GLU A 116 -3.41 -6.10 -11.34
N ALA A 117 -2.16 -6.14 -11.79
CA ALA A 117 -1.22 -5.04 -11.63
C ALA A 117 -1.15 -4.18 -12.89
N TYR A 118 -1.04 -2.87 -12.69
CA TYR A 118 -0.95 -1.89 -13.76
C TYR A 118 0.09 -0.82 -13.42
N GLN A 119 0.60 -0.16 -14.45
CA GLN A 119 1.36 1.08 -14.33
C GLN A 119 0.71 2.17 -15.16
N LEU A 120 0.80 3.41 -14.67
CA LEU A 120 0.42 4.57 -15.45
C LEU A 120 1.54 4.91 -16.43
N THR A 121 1.17 5.26 -17.65
CA THR A 121 2.14 5.76 -18.66
C THR A 121 2.75 7.10 -18.23
N ASP A 122 3.96 7.40 -18.70
CA ASP A 122 4.62 8.70 -18.45
C ASP A 122 3.75 9.88 -18.89
N GLN A 123 3.01 9.73 -19.99
CA GLN A 123 2.08 10.75 -20.47
C GLN A 123 0.93 10.98 -19.47
N ALA A 124 0.41 9.92 -18.85
CA ALA A 124 -0.62 10.03 -17.82
C ALA A 124 -0.08 10.82 -16.61
N LEU A 125 1.12 10.49 -16.15
CA LEU A 125 1.77 11.18 -15.04
C LEU A 125 2.00 12.66 -15.35
N ALA A 126 2.49 12.98 -16.55
CA ALA A 126 2.69 14.36 -16.98
C ALA A 126 1.37 15.16 -17.04
N LEU A 127 0.29 14.54 -17.51
CA LEU A 127 -1.03 15.18 -17.57
C LEU A 127 -1.64 15.38 -16.17
N CYS A 128 -1.47 14.42 -15.27
CA CYS A 128 -1.96 14.51 -13.88
C CYS A 128 -1.16 15.53 -13.06
N GLY A 129 0.17 15.56 -13.22
CA GLY A 129 1.10 16.39 -12.46
C GLY A 129 1.37 17.77 -13.07
N ARG A 130 0.56 18.18 -14.05
CA ARG A 130 0.70 19.46 -14.74
C ARG A 130 0.62 20.65 -13.75
N GLU A 131 1.44 21.67 -13.99
CA GLU A 131 1.38 22.93 -13.23
C GLU A 131 -0.02 23.57 -13.33
N GLY A 132 -0.57 23.97 -12.18
CA GLY A 132 -1.95 24.47 -12.09
C GLY A 132 -3.01 23.38 -11.92
N GLY A 133 -2.62 22.11 -11.84
CA GLY A 133 -3.48 20.96 -11.57
C GLY A 133 -3.66 20.03 -12.78
N PRO A 134 -4.36 18.90 -12.59
CA PRO A 134 -4.52 17.89 -13.63
C PRO A 134 -5.14 18.45 -14.92
N ALA A 135 -4.63 18.01 -16.06
CA ALA A 135 -5.11 18.40 -17.38
C ALA A 135 -6.51 17.85 -17.71
N PHE A 136 -7.10 17.03 -16.83
CA PHE A 136 -8.43 16.45 -17.01
C PHE A 136 -9.14 16.19 -15.68
N THR A 137 -10.46 16.05 -15.74
CA THR A 137 -11.32 15.64 -14.62
C THR A 137 -12.28 14.53 -15.04
N GLN A 138 -12.83 13.81 -14.07
CA GLN A 138 -13.83 12.77 -14.34
C GLN A 138 -15.12 13.37 -14.94
N SER A 139 -15.67 12.73 -15.96
CA SER A 139 -17.01 13.07 -16.48
C SER A 139 -18.09 12.75 -15.45
N LYS A 140 -19.10 13.62 -15.35
CA LYS A 140 -20.26 13.41 -14.46
C LYS A 140 -21.13 12.20 -14.85
N SER A 141 -21.08 11.78 -16.11
CA SER A 141 -21.96 10.75 -16.67
C SER A 141 -21.31 9.38 -16.81
N ASP A 142 -19.98 9.30 -16.80
CA ASP A 142 -19.23 8.05 -16.96
C ASP A 142 -17.87 8.20 -16.26
N CYS A 143 -17.62 7.38 -15.24
CA CYS A 143 -16.41 7.45 -14.44
C CYS A 143 -15.14 7.07 -15.21
N ARG A 144 -15.27 6.43 -16.39
CA ARG A 144 -14.16 6.01 -17.26
C ARG A 144 -13.70 7.12 -18.20
N VAL A 145 -14.52 8.16 -18.38
CA VAL A 145 -14.31 9.22 -19.36
C VAL A 145 -13.71 10.45 -18.69
N ALA A 146 -12.53 10.84 -19.15
CA ALA A 146 -11.88 12.08 -18.77
C ALA A 146 -12.38 13.24 -19.64
N LYS A 147 -12.59 14.40 -19.02
CA LYS A 147 -12.84 15.68 -19.68
C LYS A 147 -11.61 16.56 -19.50
N VAL A 148 -10.96 16.93 -20.59
CA VAL A 148 -9.74 17.76 -20.53
C VAL A 148 -10.04 19.22 -20.21
N ALA A 149 -9.03 19.89 -19.66
CA ALA A 149 -8.98 21.34 -19.48
C ALA A 149 -9.13 22.07 -20.82
N LYS A 150 -9.48 23.37 -20.77
CA LYS A 150 -9.82 24.15 -21.98
C LYS A 150 -8.69 24.18 -23.01
N ASP A 151 -7.46 24.24 -22.54
CA ASP A 151 -6.22 24.34 -23.30
C ASP A 151 -5.58 22.99 -23.67
N CYS A 152 -6.26 21.88 -23.35
CA CYS A 152 -5.85 20.54 -23.76
C CYS A 152 -6.90 19.90 -24.70
N CYS A 153 -6.47 18.96 -25.51
CA CYS A 153 -7.34 18.08 -26.29
C CYS A 153 -6.74 16.68 -26.35
N PHE A 154 -7.61 15.69 -26.51
CA PHE A 154 -7.20 14.37 -26.98
C PHE A 154 -7.21 14.38 -28.50
N ILE A 155 -6.26 13.68 -29.12
CA ILE A 155 -6.29 13.40 -30.56
C ILE A 155 -6.69 11.94 -30.73
N ILE A 156 -7.89 11.71 -31.26
CA ILE A 156 -8.46 10.38 -31.51
C ILE A 156 -8.77 10.31 -33.00
N ASP A 157 -8.21 9.33 -33.70
CA ASP A 157 -8.38 9.18 -35.16
C ASP A 157 -8.15 10.47 -35.94
N LYS A 158 -7.07 11.19 -35.59
CA LYS A 158 -6.67 12.49 -36.18
C LYS A 158 -7.67 13.62 -35.95
N LYS A 159 -8.60 13.48 -35.00
CA LYS A 159 -9.57 14.51 -34.62
C LYS A 159 -9.38 14.95 -33.18
N GLU A 160 -9.55 16.24 -32.94
CA GLU A 160 -9.56 16.78 -31.59
C GLU A 160 -10.85 16.39 -30.85
N SER A 161 -10.68 15.93 -29.60
CA SER A 161 -11.78 15.66 -28.68
C SER A 161 -11.50 16.29 -27.32
N LYS A 162 -12.56 16.76 -26.66
CA LYS A 162 -12.51 17.23 -25.26
C LYS A 162 -12.80 16.13 -24.25
N LYS A 163 -13.09 14.91 -24.71
CA LYS A 163 -13.38 13.75 -23.87
C LYS A 163 -12.80 12.47 -24.46
N SER A 164 -12.27 11.60 -23.61
CA SER A 164 -11.78 10.28 -24.00
C SER A 164 -11.85 9.32 -22.83
N THR A 165 -11.86 8.02 -23.10
CA THR A 165 -11.53 7.02 -22.09
C THR A 165 -10.05 7.12 -21.73
N MET A 166 -9.71 6.70 -20.51
CA MET A 166 -8.33 6.72 -20.01
C MET A 166 -7.61 5.38 -20.13
N GLU A 167 -8.24 4.38 -20.75
CA GLU A 167 -7.67 3.05 -20.95
C GLU A 167 -6.29 3.05 -21.64
N PRO A 168 -6.01 3.88 -22.68
CA PRO A 168 -4.68 3.93 -23.30
C PRO A 168 -3.57 4.47 -22.38
N PHE A 169 -3.92 5.08 -21.25
CA PHE A 169 -2.98 5.68 -20.31
C PHE A 169 -2.55 4.72 -19.20
N VAL A 170 -3.07 3.50 -19.19
CA VAL A 170 -2.82 2.46 -18.18
C VAL A 170 -2.28 1.21 -18.88
N ALA A 171 -1.10 0.74 -18.48
CA ALA A 171 -0.48 -0.47 -19.00
C ALA A 171 -0.58 -1.60 -17.99
N ARG A 172 -0.96 -2.81 -18.41
CA ARG A 172 -0.94 -4.01 -17.57
C ARG A 172 0.50 -4.44 -17.32
N VAL A 173 0.83 -4.77 -16.08
CA VAL A 173 2.12 -5.36 -15.70
C VAL A 173 1.89 -6.81 -15.32
N PHE A 174 2.79 -7.68 -15.77
CA PHE A 174 2.74 -9.10 -15.44
C PHE A 174 3.28 -9.32 -14.03
N ASP A 175 2.48 -9.97 -13.20
CA ASP A 175 2.92 -10.53 -11.95
C ASP A 175 3.77 -11.77 -12.24
N ILE A 176 5.04 -11.71 -11.88
CA ILE A 176 5.88 -12.90 -11.89
C ILE A 176 5.74 -13.52 -10.50
N ALA A 177 4.93 -14.57 -10.39
CA ALA A 177 4.74 -15.31 -9.14
C ALA A 177 6.00 -16.07 -8.73
N ARG A 178 7.05 -15.33 -8.33
CA ARG A 178 8.28 -15.85 -7.76
C ARG A 178 8.17 -15.80 -6.25
N PRO A 179 8.29 -16.95 -5.55
CA PRO A 179 8.41 -16.93 -4.10
C PRO A 179 9.63 -16.10 -3.70
N PHE A 180 9.42 -15.14 -2.81
CA PHE A 180 10.50 -14.41 -2.16
C PHE A 180 10.33 -14.48 -0.64
N LYS A 181 11.41 -14.21 0.10
CA LYS A 181 11.40 -14.24 1.56
C LYS A 181 11.30 -12.82 2.09
N SER A 182 10.17 -12.50 2.71
CA SER A 182 10.01 -11.23 3.41
C SER A 182 10.69 -11.27 4.79
N PRO A 183 11.32 -10.16 5.24
CA PRO A 183 11.72 -9.99 6.64
C PRO A 183 10.50 -9.82 7.55
N LEU A 184 9.33 -9.46 6.99
CA LEU A 184 8.07 -9.33 7.70
C LEU A 184 7.23 -10.60 7.62
N GLN A 185 6.57 -10.93 8.73
CA GLN A 185 5.47 -11.87 8.79
C GLN A 185 4.18 -11.20 8.32
N VAL A 186 3.38 -11.96 7.57
CA VAL A 186 2.06 -11.55 7.12
C VAL A 186 1.01 -12.32 7.91
N GLY A 187 0.04 -11.61 8.47
CA GLY A 187 -1.08 -12.21 9.19
C GLY A 187 -0.71 -12.60 10.61
N GLY A 188 -1.31 -11.92 11.58
CA GLY A 188 -1.20 -12.29 13.00
C GLY A 188 -1.68 -11.19 13.93
N PHE A 189 -1.10 -10.00 13.84
CA PHE A 189 -1.59 -8.85 14.59
C PHE A 189 -2.72 -8.15 13.83
N PRO A 190 -3.74 -7.58 14.50
CA PRO A 190 -4.78 -6.78 13.85
C PRO A 190 -4.22 -5.72 12.91
N ILE A 191 -4.84 -5.55 11.75
CA ILE A 191 -4.48 -4.54 10.76
C ILE A 191 -5.02 -3.18 11.21
N ALA A 192 -4.20 -2.14 11.08
CA ALA A 192 -4.56 -0.78 11.44
C ALA A 192 -5.78 -0.30 10.63
N ASN A 193 -6.60 0.57 11.22
CA ASN A 193 -7.75 1.22 10.58
C ASN A 193 -8.88 0.30 10.11
N ARG A 194 -8.88 -0.99 10.48
CA ARG A 194 -10.01 -1.88 10.24
C ARG A 194 -11.07 -1.77 11.33
N PRO A 195 -12.33 -1.46 11.02
CA PRO A 195 -13.40 -1.37 12.03
C PRO A 195 -13.66 -2.69 12.76
N THR A 196 -13.37 -3.82 12.11
CA THR A 196 -13.60 -5.17 12.63
C THR A 196 -12.47 -5.68 13.52
N GLU A 197 -11.32 -4.98 13.55
CA GLU A 197 -10.13 -5.43 14.25
C GLU A 197 -9.63 -4.33 15.19
N VAL A 198 -9.61 -4.60 16.50
CA VAL A 198 -9.23 -3.60 17.49
C VAL A 198 -7.77 -3.76 17.88
N GLN A 199 -6.97 -2.73 17.62
CA GLN A 199 -5.61 -2.60 18.14
C GLN A 199 -5.63 -1.93 19.52
N ASN A 200 -5.29 -2.69 20.56
CA ASN A 200 -5.07 -2.18 21.90
C ASN A 200 -4.08 -3.09 22.66
N VAL A 201 -3.68 -2.67 23.86
CA VAL A 201 -2.72 -3.42 24.70
C VAL A 201 -3.20 -4.83 25.01
N GLY A 202 -4.50 -5.04 25.24
CA GLY A 202 -5.08 -6.36 25.49
C GLY A 202 -4.97 -7.28 24.27
N THR A 203 -5.28 -6.78 23.07
CA THR A 203 -5.12 -7.55 21.83
C THR A 203 -3.66 -7.88 21.56
N MET A 204 -2.73 -6.95 21.85
CA MET A 204 -1.29 -7.22 21.78
C MET A 204 -0.85 -8.30 22.76
N GLY A 205 -1.32 -8.27 24.01
CA GLY A 205 -1.03 -9.33 24.99
C GLY A 205 -1.55 -10.70 24.53
N LEU A 206 -2.73 -10.78 23.93
CA LEU A 206 -3.25 -12.02 23.34
C LEU A 206 -2.37 -12.52 22.19
N TYR A 207 -2.01 -11.64 21.26
CA TYR A 207 -1.12 -11.93 20.14
C TYR A 207 0.22 -12.52 20.61
N LEU A 208 0.89 -11.84 21.55
CA LEU A 208 2.18 -12.27 22.10
C LEU A 208 2.08 -13.61 22.84
N ARG A 209 1.04 -13.83 23.66
CA ARG A 209 0.81 -15.11 24.36
C ARG A 209 0.61 -16.26 23.38
N GLN A 210 -0.20 -16.07 22.34
CA GLN A 210 -0.45 -17.11 21.34
C GLN A 210 0.82 -17.50 20.59
N ARG A 211 1.64 -16.53 20.17
CA ARG A 211 2.93 -16.76 19.52
C ARG A 211 3.91 -17.49 20.46
N LYS A 212 3.99 -17.06 21.72
CA LYS A 212 4.81 -17.73 22.77
C LYS A 212 4.37 -19.19 22.99
N GLN A 213 3.06 -19.46 23.04
CA GLN A 213 2.52 -20.82 23.17
C GLN A 213 2.84 -21.72 21.97
N ARG A 214 2.96 -21.13 20.78
CA ARG A 214 3.40 -21.83 19.56
C ARG A 214 4.92 -22.01 19.48
N GLY A 215 5.68 -21.51 20.46
CA GLY A 215 7.14 -21.56 20.47
C GLY A 215 7.80 -20.68 19.42
N GLU A 216 7.09 -19.65 18.93
CA GLU A 216 7.64 -18.77 17.90
C GLU A 216 8.73 -17.85 18.46
N PRO A 217 9.89 -17.69 17.78
CA PRO A 217 10.93 -16.77 18.22
C PRO A 217 10.43 -15.33 18.33
N PHE A 218 10.97 -14.58 19.29
CA PHE A 218 10.58 -13.19 19.51
C PHE A 218 10.79 -12.33 18.26
N LEU A 219 11.93 -12.47 17.58
CA LEU A 219 12.22 -11.79 16.31
C LEU A 219 11.09 -12.00 15.30
N GLN A 220 10.64 -13.24 15.11
CA GLN A 220 9.52 -13.54 14.19
C GLN A 220 8.22 -12.90 14.67
N THR A 221 7.97 -12.90 15.97
CA THR A 221 6.77 -12.33 16.59
C THR A 221 6.66 -10.82 16.36
N VAL A 222 7.78 -10.07 16.48
CA VAL A 222 7.81 -8.60 16.30
C VAL A 222 8.00 -8.13 14.87
N SER A 223 8.32 -9.05 13.96
CA SER A 223 8.48 -8.76 12.53
C SER A 223 7.11 -8.58 11.83
N ASP A 224 6.20 -7.78 12.37
CA ASP A 224 4.88 -7.51 11.82
C ASP A 224 4.68 -5.99 11.70
N LEU A 225 4.39 -5.49 10.50
CA LEU A 225 4.29 -4.04 10.24
C LEU A 225 3.24 -3.37 11.15
N HIS A 226 2.09 -4.01 11.36
CA HIS A 226 1.01 -3.42 12.14
C HIS A 226 1.31 -3.42 13.63
N LEU A 227 2.02 -4.44 14.11
CA LEU A 227 2.55 -4.41 15.48
C LEU A 227 3.60 -3.30 15.64
N LEU A 228 4.52 -3.15 14.68
CA LEU A 228 5.54 -2.09 14.72
C LEU A 228 4.91 -0.68 14.72
N LEU A 229 3.87 -0.45 13.90
CA LEU A 229 3.10 0.80 13.90
C LEU A 229 2.43 1.05 15.26
N PHE A 230 1.86 0.01 15.87
CA PHE A 230 1.26 0.10 17.19
C PHE A 230 2.31 0.43 18.26
N LEU A 231 3.44 -0.27 18.26
CA LEU A 231 4.54 -0.05 19.21
C LEU A 231 5.13 1.36 19.08
N GLY A 232 5.45 1.81 17.86
CA GLY A 232 5.98 3.15 17.62
C GLY A 232 5.00 4.29 17.87
N SER A 233 3.71 3.98 18.09
CA SER A 233 2.69 4.95 18.47
C SER A 233 2.45 5.00 19.98
N ASN A 234 2.70 3.90 20.70
CA ASN A 234 2.20 3.72 22.07
C ASN A 234 3.30 3.42 23.11
N LEU A 235 4.47 2.93 22.71
CA LEU A 235 5.49 2.43 23.64
C LEU A 235 6.91 2.85 23.27
N LEU A 236 7.34 2.57 22.04
CA LEU A 236 8.74 2.70 21.64
C LEU A 236 9.02 4.09 21.06
N ASP A 237 10.13 4.69 21.47
CA ASP A 237 10.56 5.98 20.94
C ASP A 237 10.98 5.85 19.46
N MET A 238 10.43 6.73 18.63
CA MET A 238 10.67 6.71 17.19
C MET A 238 12.10 7.11 16.79
N ALA A 239 12.84 7.83 17.65
CA ALA A 239 14.20 8.29 17.39
C ALA A 239 15.27 7.36 17.99
N VAL A 240 14.96 6.63 19.06
CA VAL A 240 15.93 5.80 19.80
C VAL A 240 15.65 4.31 19.65
N ASP A 241 14.44 3.86 19.96
CA ASP A 241 14.11 2.45 20.10
C ASP A 241 13.79 1.79 18.76
N MET A 242 12.92 2.43 17.97
CA MET A 242 12.44 1.90 16.69
C MET A 242 13.54 1.66 15.66
N PRO A 243 14.55 2.56 15.48
CA PRO A 243 15.65 2.29 14.57
C PRO A 243 16.42 1.01 14.89
N VAL A 244 16.66 0.74 16.19
CA VAL A 244 17.39 -0.45 16.63
C VAL A 244 16.56 -1.71 16.36
N LEU A 245 15.29 -1.71 16.78
CA LEU A 245 14.39 -2.86 16.57
C LEU A 245 14.21 -3.18 15.08
N CYS A 246 13.93 -2.17 14.26
CA CYS A 246 13.75 -2.34 12.82
C CYS A 246 15.03 -2.83 12.12
N SER A 247 16.23 -2.36 12.53
CA SER A 247 17.51 -2.85 11.98
C SER A 247 17.69 -4.35 12.25
N LYS A 248 17.38 -4.82 13.47
CA LYS A 248 17.46 -6.25 13.82
C LYS A 248 16.49 -7.10 13.01
N ILE A 249 15.28 -6.58 12.74
CA ILE A 249 14.28 -7.23 11.87
C ILE A 249 14.78 -7.31 10.43
N ALA A 250 15.25 -6.19 9.86
CA ALA A 250 15.77 -6.14 8.50
C ALA A 250 16.99 -7.07 8.29
N GLU A 251 17.86 -7.18 9.30
CA GLU A 251 19.03 -8.07 9.27
C GLU A 251 18.72 -9.53 9.62
N GLY A 252 17.52 -9.83 10.11
CA GLY A 252 17.15 -11.16 10.59
C GLY A 252 17.97 -11.63 11.81
N LYS A 253 18.41 -10.70 12.67
CA LYS A 253 19.26 -11.00 13.83
C LYS A 253 18.48 -10.91 15.14
N ALA A 254 18.44 -12.01 15.89
CA ALA A 254 17.73 -12.06 17.17
C ALA A 254 18.56 -11.56 18.37
N ALA A 255 19.86 -11.33 18.19
CA ALA A 255 20.74 -10.86 19.26
C ALA A 255 20.31 -9.48 19.79
N GLU A 256 20.43 -9.28 21.10
CA GLU A 256 20.12 -8.02 21.80
C GLU A 256 18.63 -7.63 21.81
N LEU A 257 17.72 -8.55 21.49
CA LEU A 257 16.28 -8.31 21.55
C LEU A 257 15.66 -8.54 22.95
N GLU A 258 16.41 -9.07 23.90
CA GLU A 258 15.91 -9.41 25.25
C GLU A 258 15.32 -8.19 25.97
N GLY A 259 15.96 -7.02 25.85
CA GLY A 259 15.45 -5.77 26.41
C GLY A 259 14.11 -5.35 25.80
N PHE A 260 13.99 -5.41 24.46
CA PHE A 260 12.73 -5.13 23.76
C PHE A 260 11.64 -6.12 24.15
N GLN A 261 11.98 -7.41 24.22
CA GLN A 261 11.05 -8.46 24.61
C GLN A 261 10.50 -8.21 26.02
N MET A 262 11.37 -7.90 26.98
CA MET A 262 10.96 -7.57 28.34
C MET A 262 10.05 -6.34 28.37
N MET A 263 10.45 -5.23 27.74
CA MET A 263 9.65 -4.00 27.72
C MET A 263 8.27 -4.21 27.10
N ILE A 264 8.20 -4.89 25.96
CA ILE A 264 6.94 -5.16 25.25
C ILE A 264 6.06 -6.11 26.07
N ASN A 265 6.62 -7.14 26.69
CA ASN A 265 5.86 -8.09 27.52
C ASN A 265 5.31 -7.43 28.79
N CYS A 266 6.09 -6.58 29.46
CA CYS A 266 5.64 -5.80 30.60
C CYS A 266 4.52 -4.83 30.20
N TYR A 267 4.68 -4.12 29.07
CA TYR A 267 3.63 -3.23 28.56
C TYR A 267 2.34 -4.00 28.21
N ALA A 268 2.48 -5.23 27.72
CA ALA A 268 1.36 -6.13 27.41
C ALA A 268 0.74 -6.82 28.64
N GLY A 269 1.35 -6.71 29.83
CA GLY A 269 0.91 -7.41 31.04
C GLY A 269 0.97 -8.94 30.91
N ILE A 270 2.03 -9.47 30.27
CA ILE A 270 2.21 -10.91 30.08
C ILE A 270 3.45 -11.48 30.78
N ASP A 271 4.33 -10.63 31.29
CA ASP A 271 5.42 -10.94 32.21
C ASP A 271 5.44 -9.89 33.33
#